data_AF-A0A447QL88-F1
#
_entry.id   AF-A0A447QL88-F1
#
_cell.length_a   1.000
_cell.length_b   1.000
_cell.length_c   1.000
_cell.angle_alpha   90.00
_cell.angle_beta   90.00
_cell.angle_gamma   90.00
#
_symmetry.space_group_name_H-M   'P 1'
#
loop_
_entity.id
_entity.type
_entity.pdbx_description
1 polymer ?
#
loop_
_entity_poly.entity_id
_entity_poly.type
_entity_poly.pdbx_seq_one_letter_code
_entity_poly.pdbx_strand_id
1 'polypeptide(L)'
;MHLPPFWEQYISADNHVEIIKTQTLPLVISLNGHSLTDHINDRPLPPVVGAEPARNASIRKEESEHVELLNIRKETPEEHMLNRPNGLREAGIISAALLLLFFSLISPVLVVPWMIFVAVLMIAWGCWNLFRRPADHELKEIHCLRGTPKRWGLFGESGQGQISNISLGTVDLAYPAHWQSFVSADLGQPTDVDIYLNRQVVRQGRYLSLHDEMKHFPLQHWGKNAVLIASSLLVLIMLLSYIPLGLPLKLSVAWLQGAQRTEVSSVQALERIPLHIGDSLKIQGSGMCYVPPTPLNASAAGFMPFDCSGIYWNTAAPLPQPESDIIDKASALLATVNSQLHPSGSDQKINPQLASAIEKSGMILLDDFSDIVLKTRDLCGESNDCVRLKNALVNLGNGKDWNSLVKRARSGSLDGVNVLLRPVSAESLERLTKSATSSFVYQETRQAAAALNSPPPGGFLISSDEGKQLVNHTLQPAASPNEDNALEQWNTLKRMTSVLLHTPFEAQGVITSLSTDANGTRHIALHSEPDIITLWRYLGTSLLLIGVTIGLGYNTFRLIQRQRMNRRRLADIQSYYESCFNPQLTPVPLHSKD
;
A
#
# COMPACT_ATOMS: atom_id res chain seq x y z
N MET A 1 -15.31 -58.16 -26.86
CA MET A 1 -13.92 -58.65 -26.99
C MET A 1 -13.73 -59.05 -28.43
N HIS A 2 -12.68 -58.57 -29.09
CA HIS A 2 -12.38 -58.99 -30.46
C HIS A 2 -11.41 -60.16 -30.37
N LEU A 3 -11.86 -61.37 -30.75
CA LEU A 3 -10.96 -62.51 -30.88
C LEU A 3 -10.49 -62.61 -32.33
N PRO A 4 -9.23 -63.00 -32.59
CA PRO A 4 -8.77 -63.32 -33.93
C PRO A 4 -9.56 -64.52 -34.52
N PRO A 5 -9.85 -64.53 -35.83
CA PRO A 5 -10.71 -65.55 -36.45
C PRO A 5 -10.15 -66.98 -36.38
N PHE A 6 -8.83 -67.14 -36.26
CA PHE A 6 -8.19 -68.46 -36.14
C PHE A 6 -8.41 -69.17 -34.80
N TRP A 7 -8.94 -68.46 -33.79
CA TRP A 7 -9.27 -69.02 -32.48
C TRP A 7 -10.70 -69.56 -32.36
N GLU A 8 -11.52 -69.41 -33.40
CA GLU A 8 -12.92 -69.85 -33.40
C GLU A 8 -13.06 -71.36 -33.11
N GLN A 9 -12.08 -72.16 -33.52
CA GLN A 9 -12.02 -73.61 -33.28
C GLN A 9 -11.68 -74.02 -31.83
N TYR A 10 -11.16 -73.11 -31.00
CA TYR A 10 -10.76 -73.40 -29.62
C TYR A 10 -11.78 -72.90 -28.58
N ILE A 11 -12.92 -72.39 -29.04
CA ILE A 11 -14.01 -71.92 -28.19
C ILE A 11 -14.86 -73.12 -27.75
N SER A 12 -14.96 -73.33 -26.44
CA SER A 12 -15.79 -74.35 -25.79
C SER A 12 -16.96 -73.71 -25.02
N ALA A 13 -17.79 -74.51 -24.35
CA ALA A 13 -18.90 -74.00 -23.55
C ALA A 13 -18.43 -73.21 -22.31
N ASP A 14 -17.29 -73.58 -21.72
CA ASP A 14 -16.63 -72.87 -20.62
C ASP A 14 -15.20 -72.48 -21.02
N ASN A 15 -14.96 -71.18 -21.22
CA ASN A 15 -13.69 -70.67 -21.72
C ASN A 15 -12.89 -69.95 -20.63
N HIS A 16 -11.63 -70.35 -20.42
CA HIS A 16 -10.68 -69.63 -19.60
C HIS A 16 -9.88 -68.64 -20.46
N VAL A 17 -10.01 -67.35 -20.17
CA VAL A 17 -9.44 -66.26 -20.99
C VAL A 17 -8.46 -65.44 -20.15
N GLU A 18 -7.22 -65.29 -20.60
CA GLU A 18 -6.27 -64.36 -19.98
C GLU A 18 -6.19 -63.07 -20.79
N ILE A 19 -6.24 -61.94 -20.10
CA ILE A 19 -6.45 -60.62 -20.69
C ILE A 19 -5.49 -59.61 -20.08
N ILE A 20 -4.88 -58.79 -20.93
CA ILE A 20 -4.14 -57.59 -20.51
C ILE A 20 -5.02 -56.37 -20.78
N LYS A 21 -5.30 -55.56 -19.75
CA LYS A 21 -6.03 -54.30 -19.91
C LYS A 21 -5.13 -53.23 -20.52
N THR A 22 -5.52 -52.68 -21.67
CA THR A 22 -4.91 -51.46 -22.22
C THR A 22 -5.83 -50.25 -21.99
N GLN A 23 -5.35 -49.03 -22.26
CA GLN A 23 -6.06 -47.78 -21.95
C GLN A 23 -7.40 -47.62 -22.70
N THR A 24 -7.59 -48.28 -23.83
CA THR A 24 -8.80 -48.13 -24.65
C THR A 24 -9.59 -49.43 -24.82
N LEU A 25 -8.95 -50.61 -24.89
CA LEU A 25 -9.64 -51.91 -24.99
C LEU A 25 -8.85 -53.07 -24.31
N PRO A 26 -9.52 -54.06 -23.69
CA PRO A 26 -8.85 -55.25 -23.17
C PRO A 26 -8.39 -56.17 -24.30
N LEU A 27 -7.10 -56.52 -24.31
CA LEU A 27 -6.51 -57.45 -25.27
C LEU A 27 -6.46 -58.85 -24.67
N VAL A 28 -7.08 -59.82 -25.35
CA VAL A 28 -7.01 -61.24 -24.97
C VAL A 28 -5.67 -61.79 -25.46
N ILE A 29 -4.89 -62.40 -24.56
CA ILE A 29 -3.56 -62.95 -24.86
C ILE A 29 -3.53 -64.47 -24.90
N SER A 30 -4.44 -65.14 -24.17
CA SER A 30 -4.61 -66.59 -24.25
C SER A 30 -6.08 -66.98 -24.10
N LEU A 31 -6.45 -68.09 -24.75
CA LEU A 31 -7.78 -68.69 -24.71
C LEU A 31 -7.61 -70.20 -24.48
N ASN A 32 -8.18 -70.74 -23.41
CA ASN A 32 -8.17 -72.18 -23.09
C ASN A 32 -6.77 -72.83 -23.12
N GLY A 33 -5.75 -72.10 -22.66
CA GLY A 33 -4.36 -72.58 -22.62
C GLY A 33 -3.57 -72.38 -23.92
N HIS A 34 -4.19 -71.83 -24.98
CA HIS A 34 -3.49 -71.47 -26.22
C HIS A 34 -3.09 -69.99 -26.22
N SER A 35 -1.79 -69.72 -26.35
CA SER A 35 -1.23 -68.37 -26.36
C SER A 35 -1.19 -67.78 -27.77
N LEU A 36 -1.35 -66.45 -27.88
CA LEU A 36 -1.27 -65.71 -29.15
C LEU A 36 0.09 -65.88 -29.86
N THR A 37 1.14 -66.22 -29.10
CA THR A 37 2.50 -66.42 -29.61
C THR A 37 2.68 -67.72 -30.39
N ASP A 38 1.89 -68.74 -30.08
CA ASP A 38 2.09 -70.09 -30.63
C ASP A 38 1.61 -70.20 -32.08
N HIS A 39 0.75 -69.28 -32.52
CA HIS A 39 0.15 -69.27 -33.86
C HIS A 39 0.65 -68.14 -34.77
N ILE A 40 1.74 -67.44 -34.40
CA ILE A 40 2.35 -66.40 -35.24
C ILE A 40 2.92 -66.98 -36.54
N ASN A 41 3.35 -68.24 -36.53
CA ASN A 41 3.99 -68.90 -37.69
C ASN A 41 3.04 -69.76 -38.54
N ASP A 42 1.84 -70.10 -38.04
CA ASP A 42 0.86 -70.94 -38.75
C ASP A 42 -0.10 -70.11 -39.62
N ARG A 43 0.44 -69.18 -40.39
CA ARG A 43 -0.35 -68.45 -41.39
C ARG A 43 -0.43 -69.30 -42.66
N PRO A 44 -1.62 -69.73 -43.13
CA PRO A 44 -1.72 -70.40 -44.42
C PRO A 44 -1.27 -69.42 -45.51
N LEU A 45 -0.29 -69.80 -46.33
CA LEU A 45 0.01 -69.04 -47.55
C LEU A 45 -1.25 -69.03 -48.43
N PRO A 46 -1.67 -67.87 -48.98
CA PRO A 46 -2.74 -67.83 -49.96
C PRO A 46 -2.35 -68.64 -51.21
N PRO A 47 -3.34 -69.23 -51.92
CA PRO A 47 -3.06 -70.06 -53.08
C PRO A 47 -2.34 -69.23 -54.16
N VAL A 48 -1.26 -69.77 -54.71
CA VAL A 48 -0.56 -69.22 -55.88
C VAL A 48 -1.48 -69.39 -57.09
N VAL A 49 -2.23 -68.34 -57.42
CA VAL A 49 -2.80 -68.18 -58.75
C VAL A 49 -1.65 -67.82 -59.67
N GLY A 50 -1.40 -68.65 -60.69
CA GLY A 50 -0.39 -68.41 -61.71
C GLY A 50 -0.55 -67.01 -62.29
N ALA A 51 0.52 -66.22 -62.23
CA ALA A 51 0.57 -64.91 -62.86
C ALA A 51 0.34 -65.06 -64.36
N GLU A 52 -0.75 -64.49 -64.88
CA GLU A 52 -0.72 -64.03 -66.27
C GLU A 52 0.42 -63.00 -66.38
N PRO A 53 1.25 -63.08 -67.42
CA PRO A 53 2.35 -62.14 -67.59
C PRO A 53 1.76 -60.73 -67.63
N ALA A 54 2.21 -59.89 -66.69
CA ALA A 54 1.86 -58.49 -66.63
C ALA A 54 2.00 -57.88 -68.03
N ARG A 55 0.88 -57.49 -68.64
CA ARG A 55 0.90 -56.53 -69.74
C ARG A 55 1.58 -55.28 -69.20
N ASN A 56 2.83 -55.09 -69.63
CA ASN A 56 3.63 -53.87 -69.59
C ASN A 56 3.04 -52.79 -68.68
N ALA A 57 3.60 -52.65 -67.47
CA ALA A 57 3.55 -51.37 -66.77
C ALA A 57 4.34 -50.36 -67.61
N SER A 58 3.68 -49.80 -68.63
CA SER A 58 4.20 -48.63 -69.32
C SER A 58 4.16 -47.50 -68.30
N ILE A 59 5.34 -47.03 -67.89
CA ILE A 59 5.51 -45.70 -67.32
C ILE A 59 5.00 -44.74 -68.40
N ARG A 60 3.73 -44.37 -68.27
CA ARG A 60 3.13 -43.32 -69.07
C ARG A 60 3.90 -42.07 -68.66
N LYS A 61 4.64 -41.48 -69.60
CA LYS A 61 5.29 -40.19 -69.43
C LYS A 61 4.24 -39.25 -68.82
N GLU A 62 4.51 -38.72 -67.62
CA GLU A 62 3.71 -37.68 -66.99
C GLU A 62 3.36 -36.66 -68.07
N GLU A 63 2.08 -36.56 -68.43
CA GLU A 63 1.56 -35.32 -68.98
C GLU A 63 1.90 -34.30 -67.90
N SER A 64 2.92 -33.49 -68.17
CA SER A 64 3.40 -32.43 -67.29
C SER A 64 2.19 -31.70 -66.76
N GLU A 65 1.88 -31.90 -65.48
CA GLU A 65 0.81 -31.18 -64.80
C GLU A 65 1.19 -29.71 -64.86
N HIS A 66 0.62 -28.99 -65.82
CA HIS A 66 0.90 -27.58 -66.05
C HIS A 66 0.28 -26.79 -64.91
N VAL A 67 1.10 -26.49 -63.90
CA VAL A 67 0.78 -25.47 -62.90
C VAL A 67 1.09 -24.12 -63.54
N GLU A 68 0.06 -23.35 -63.83
CA GLU A 68 0.20 -22.01 -64.40
C GLU A 68 0.27 -20.98 -63.27
N LEU A 69 1.34 -20.18 -63.23
CA LEU A 69 1.38 -19.00 -62.38
C LEU A 69 0.57 -17.90 -63.05
N LEU A 70 -0.60 -17.59 -62.51
CA LEU A 70 -1.49 -16.57 -63.05
C LEU A 70 -0.98 -15.16 -62.74
N ASN A 71 -0.68 -14.90 -61.47
CA ASN A 71 -0.27 -13.57 -61.00
C ASN A 71 0.40 -13.63 -59.62
N ILE A 72 1.16 -12.60 -59.28
CA ILE A 72 1.66 -12.33 -57.93
C ILE A 72 0.94 -11.09 -57.42
N ARG A 73 0.13 -11.24 -56.36
CA ARG A 73 -0.62 -10.14 -55.72
C ARG A 73 -0.09 -9.89 -54.31
N LYS A 74 -0.28 -8.68 -53.79
CA LYS A 74 -0.05 -8.39 -52.37
C LYS A 74 -1.22 -8.86 -51.50
N GLU A 75 -0.94 -9.17 -50.23
CA GLU A 75 -1.95 -9.43 -49.20
C GLU A 75 -3.02 -8.33 -49.18
N THR A 76 -4.29 -8.74 -49.10
CA THR A 76 -5.39 -7.82 -48.77
C THR A 76 -5.30 -7.40 -47.29
N PRO A 77 -5.88 -6.25 -46.89
CA PRO A 77 -5.83 -5.82 -45.50
C PRO A 77 -6.48 -6.84 -44.54
N GLU A 78 -7.49 -7.59 -45.00
CA GLU A 78 -8.13 -8.67 -44.26
C GLU A 78 -7.19 -9.88 -44.08
N GLU A 79 -6.51 -10.32 -45.14
CA GLU A 79 -5.51 -11.40 -45.07
C GLU A 79 -4.34 -11.03 -44.15
N HIS A 80 -3.89 -9.77 -44.21
CA HIS A 80 -2.84 -9.25 -43.34
C HIS A 80 -3.21 -9.32 -41.85
N MET A 81 -4.49 -9.19 -41.50
CA MET A 81 -4.93 -9.27 -40.10
C MET A 81 -4.74 -10.65 -39.46
N LEU A 82 -4.63 -11.72 -40.25
CA LEU A 82 -4.27 -13.07 -39.76
C LEU A 82 -2.81 -13.14 -39.30
N ASN A 83 -1.93 -12.41 -40.00
CA ASN A 83 -0.49 -12.41 -39.76
C ASN A 83 -0.04 -11.27 -38.84
N ARG A 84 -0.91 -10.31 -38.53
CA ARG A 84 -0.58 -9.13 -37.71
C ARG A 84 -0.24 -9.56 -36.28
N PRO A 85 0.86 -9.05 -35.69
CA PRO A 85 1.19 -9.33 -34.29
C PRO A 85 0.07 -8.84 -33.36
N ASN A 86 -0.17 -9.58 -32.28
CA ASN A 86 -1.28 -9.43 -31.33
C ASN A 86 -1.38 -8.07 -30.59
N GLY A 87 -0.52 -7.09 -30.92
CA GLY A 87 -0.50 -5.75 -30.34
C GLY A 87 0.06 -5.68 -28.92
N LEU A 88 0.78 -6.71 -28.47
CA LEU A 88 1.31 -6.79 -27.10
C LEU A 88 2.41 -5.76 -26.86
N ARG A 89 3.25 -5.49 -27.87
CA ARG A 89 4.35 -4.53 -27.74
C ARG A 89 3.82 -3.12 -27.47
N GLU A 90 2.82 -2.70 -28.25
CA GLU A 90 2.16 -1.40 -28.15
C GLU A 90 1.44 -1.25 -26.81
N ALA A 91 0.74 -2.30 -26.36
CA ALA A 91 0.15 -2.32 -25.02
C ALA A 91 1.21 -2.23 -23.91
N GLY A 92 2.36 -2.87 -24.09
CA GLY A 92 3.52 -2.79 -23.20
C GLY A 92 4.06 -1.36 -23.08
N ILE A 93 4.19 -0.64 -24.19
CA ILE A 93 4.63 0.77 -24.22
C ILE A 93 3.67 1.67 -23.45
N ILE A 94 2.36 1.52 -23.67
CA ILE A 94 1.33 2.28 -22.94
C ILE A 94 1.37 1.92 -21.45
N SER A 95 1.57 0.64 -21.11
CA SER A 95 1.69 0.22 -19.71
C SER A 95 2.91 0.82 -19.00
N ALA A 96 4.06 0.88 -19.69
CA ALA A 96 5.26 1.53 -19.18
C ALA A 96 5.03 3.04 -18.96
N ALA A 97 4.28 3.69 -19.86
CA ALA A 97 3.92 5.10 -19.71
C ALA A 97 2.99 5.35 -18.50
N LEU A 98 2.01 4.47 -18.25
CA LEU A 98 1.14 4.57 -17.06
C LEU A 98 1.93 4.41 -15.76
N LEU A 99 2.90 3.49 -15.72
CA LEU A 99 3.83 3.35 -14.60
C LEU A 99 4.69 4.60 -14.43
N LEU A 100 5.19 5.16 -15.52
CA LEU A 100 6.02 6.37 -15.50
C LEU A 100 5.23 7.58 -14.97
N LEU A 101 3.95 7.71 -15.33
CA LEU A 101 3.04 8.71 -14.75
C LEU A 101 2.86 8.51 -13.24
N PHE A 102 2.71 7.27 -12.77
CA PHE A 102 2.68 6.99 -11.33
C PHE A 102 3.97 7.43 -10.63
N PHE A 103 5.14 7.07 -11.15
CA PHE A 103 6.43 7.49 -10.59
C PHE A 103 6.63 9.00 -10.62
N SER A 104 6.08 9.70 -11.62
CA SER A 104 6.13 11.17 -11.68
C SER A 104 5.46 11.85 -10.49
N LEU A 105 4.46 11.21 -9.87
CA LEU A 105 3.75 11.75 -8.69
C LEU A 105 4.60 11.70 -7.42
N ILE A 106 5.58 10.78 -7.36
CA ILE A 106 6.48 10.55 -6.22
C ILE A 106 7.82 11.29 -6.41
N SER A 107 8.18 11.59 -7.66
CA SER A 107 9.47 12.16 -8.03
C SER A 107 9.68 13.60 -7.53
N PRO A 108 10.94 14.05 -7.32
CA PRO A 108 11.26 15.44 -7.06
C PRO A 108 10.76 16.37 -8.19
N VAL A 109 10.31 17.58 -7.80
CA VAL A 109 9.62 18.54 -8.69
C VAL A 109 10.39 18.86 -9.98
N LEU A 110 11.74 18.84 -9.92
CA LEU A 110 12.60 19.13 -11.07
C LEU A 110 12.45 18.12 -12.23
N VAL A 111 12.19 16.85 -11.92
CA VAL A 111 12.18 15.76 -12.91
C VAL A 111 10.77 15.48 -13.44
N VAL A 112 9.73 15.91 -12.71
CA VAL A 112 8.31 15.71 -13.06
C VAL A 112 7.95 16.11 -14.49
N PRO A 113 8.26 17.33 -15.00
CA PRO A 113 7.82 17.74 -16.33
C PRO A 113 8.44 16.87 -17.44
N TRP A 114 9.69 16.45 -17.27
CA TRP A 114 10.38 15.56 -18.20
C TRP A 114 9.75 14.17 -18.23
N MET A 115 9.39 13.64 -17.06
CA MET A 115 8.72 12.35 -16.93
C MET A 115 7.34 12.38 -17.60
N ILE A 116 6.52 13.41 -17.33
CA ILE A 116 5.21 13.57 -17.95
C ILE A 116 5.34 13.69 -19.47
N PHE A 117 6.29 14.49 -19.96
CA PHE A 117 6.53 14.65 -21.38
C PHE A 117 6.86 13.33 -22.08
N VAL A 118 7.77 12.53 -21.50
CA VAL A 118 8.11 11.20 -22.02
C VAL A 118 6.91 10.25 -21.98
N ALA A 119 6.13 10.24 -20.89
CA ALA A 119 4.93 9.41 -20.80
C ALA A 119 3.91 9.77 -21.89
N VAL A 120 3.65 11.06 -22.12
CA VAL A 120 2.69 11.52 -23.14
C VAL A 120 3.16 11.11 -24.54
N LEU A 121 4.45 11.25 -24.85
CA LEU A 121 5.00 10.79 -26.14
C LEU A 121 4.85 9.29 -26.33
N MET A 122 5.10 8.49 -25.29
CA MET A 122 4.94 7.04 -25.33
C MET A 122 3.48 6.62 -25.55
N ILE A 123 2.52 7.30 -24.89
CA ILE A 123 1.09 7.07 -25.10
C ILE A 123 0.69 7.46 -26.52
N ALA A 124 1.10 8.64 -27.00
CA ALA A 124 0.77 9.11 -28.34
C ALA A 124 1.31 8.17 -29.43
N TRP A 125 2.57 7.74 -29.29
CA TRP A 125 3.20 6.80 -30.22
C TRP A 125 2.54 5.40 -30.16
N GLY A 126 2.24 4.90 -28.96
CA GLY A 126 1.55 3.62 -28.78
C GLY A 126 0.13 3.62 -29.36
N CYS A 127 -0.64 4.70 -29.16
CA CYS A 127 -1.95 4.89 -29.75
C CYS A 127 -1.87 5.00 -31.28
N TRP A 128 -0.94 5.80 -31.80
CA TRP A 128 -0.74 5.94 -33.25
C TRP A 128 -0.48 4.58 -33.91
N ASN A 129 0.44 3.77 -33.36
CA ASN A 129 0.77 2.47 -33.94
C ASN A 129 -0.42 1.47 -33.88
N LEU A 130 -1.33 1.63 -32.92
CA LEU A 130 -2.51 0.79 -32.81
C LEU A 130 -3.55 1.09 -33.90
N PHE A 131 -3.68 2.35 -34.32
CA PHE A 131 -4.67 2.82 -35.30
C PHE A 131 -4.12 2.99 -36.72
N ARG A 132 -2.80 3.01 -36.90
CA ARG A 132 -2.17 3.15 -38.23
C ARG A 132 -2.50 1.97 -39.14
N ARG A 133 -2.70 2.25 -40.43
CA ARG A 133 -2.80 1.26 -41.50
C ARG A 133 -1.42 0.64 -41.81
N PRO A 134 -1.34 -0.65 -42.17
CA PRO A 134 -0.08 -1.28 -42.51
C PRO A 134 0.54 -0.60 -43.73
N ALA A 135 1.87 -0.59 -43.79
CA ALA A 135 2.60 -0.07 -44.93
C ALA A 135 2.84 -1.16 -45.99
N ASP A 136 3.07 -0.76 -47.24
CA ASP A 136 3.20 -1.69 -48.38
C ASP A 136 4.35 -2.70 -48.29
N HIS A 137 5.32 -2.47 -47.40
CA HIS A 137 6.43 -3.39 -47.12
C HIS A 137 6.11 -4.44 -46.05
N GLU A 138 5.03 -4.25 -45.28
CA GLU A 138 4.56 -5.19 -44.26
C GLU A 138 3.60 -6.24 -44.86
N LEU A 139 3.02 -5.96 -46.03
CA LEU A 139 2.16 -6.85 -46.79
C LEU A 139 2.99 -7.89 -47.53
N LYS A 140 2.69 -9.18 -47.32
CA LYS A 140 3.40 -10.27 -48.00
C LYS A 140 2.89 -10.47 -49.43
N GLU A 141 3.70 -11.15 -50.22
CA GLU A 141 3.35 -11.57 -51.58
C GLU A 141 2.59 -12.91 -51.55
N ILE A 142 1.55 -12.98 -52.38
CA ILE A 142 0.69 -14.15 -52.59
C ILE A 142 0.79 -14.56 -54.06
N HIS A 143 1.10 -15.82 -54.29
CA HIS A 143 1.25 -16.41 -55.62
C HIS A 143 -0.08 -17.07 -56.00
N CYS A 144 -0.68 -16.63 -57.09
CA CYS A 144 -1.92 -17.20 -57.63
C CYS A 144 -1.55 -18.26 -58.66
N LEU A 145 -1.82 -19.52 -58.34
CA LEU A 145 -1.52 -20.68 -59.17
C LEU A 145 -2.82 -21.30 -59.69
N ARG A 146 -2.80 -21.87 -60.89
CA ARG A 146 -3.88 -22.67 -61.43
C ARG A 146 -3.37 -24.08 -61.74
N GLY A 147 -4.06 -25.10 -61.24
CA GLY A 147 -3.70 -26.48 -61.49
C GLY A 147 -4.66 -27.46 -60.81
N THR A 148 -4.35 -28.75 -60.88
CA THR A 148 -5.17 -29.80 -60.25
C THR A 148 -4.55 -30.24 -58.92
N PRO A 149 -5.12 -29.89 -57.75
CA PRO A 149 -4.60 -30.37 -56.47
C PRO A 149 -4.84 -31.87 -56.35
N LYS A 150 -3.79 -32.62 -56.09
CA LYS A 150 -3.82 -34.08 -55.93
C LYS A 150 -3.40 -34.46 -54.53
N ARG A 151 -4.08 -35.46 -53.98
CA ARG A 151 -3.72 -36.06 -52.70
C ARG A 151 -2.76 -37.22 -52.95
N TRP A 152 -1.59 -37.17 -52.33
CA TRP A 152 -0.64 -38.28 -52.36
C TRP A 152 -0.84 -39.16 -51.13
N GLY A 153 -1.49 -40.30 -51.33
CA GLY A 153 -1.61 -41.31 -50.27
C GLY A 153 -0.37 -42.20 -50.22
N LEU A 154 0.26 -42.34 -49.06
CA LEU A 154 1.11 -43.49 -48.79
C LEU A 154 0.18 -44.70 -48.68
N PHE A 155 0.26 -45.63 -49.63
CA PHE A 155 -0.56 -46.84 -49.66
C PHE A 155 -0.39 -47.63 -48.35
N GLY A 156 -1.46 -47.77 -47.54
CA GLY A 156 -1.46 -48.62 -46.34
C GLY A 156 -2.20 -48.07 -45.12
N GLU A 157 -2.45 -46.75 -45.03
CA GLU A 157 -3.18 -46.16 -43.90
C GLU A 157 -4.67 -46.03 -44.22
N SER A 158 -5.46 -46.95 -43.66
CA SER A 158 -6.92 -46.94 -43.71
C SER A 158 -7.50 -45.75 -42.92
N GLY A 159 -7.76 -44.64 -43.62
CA GLY A 159 -8.89 -43.75 -43.33
C GLY A 159 -8.96 -43.04 -41.97
N GLN A 160 -7.91 -43.00 -41.15
CA GLN A 160 -7.92 -42.28 -39.87
C GLN A 160 -6.93 -41.11 -39.85
N GLY A 161 -7.46 -39.91 -40.11
CA GLY A 161 -7.10 -38.72 -39.33
C GLY A 161 -6.03 -37.76 -39.87
N GLN A 162 -5.17 -38.13 -40.82
CA GLN A 162 -4.21 -37.19 -41.40
C GLN A 162 -4.26 -37.21 -42.94
N ILE A 163 -4.75 -36.12 -43.53
CA ILE A 163 -4.58 -35.84 -44.95
C ILE A 163 -3.09 -35.54 -45.15
N SER A 164 -2.26 -36.56 -45.35
CA SER A 164 -0.86 -36.36 -45.70
C SER A 164 -0.76 -35.94 -47.17
N ASN A 165 -0.12 -34.78 -47.34
CA ASN A 165 0.43 -34.19 -48.54
C ASN A 165 -0.52 -34.08 -49.75
N ILE A 166 -1.30 -32.99 -49.77
CA ILE A 166 -1.91 -32.50 -51.01
C ILE A 166 -0.85 -31.63 -51.70
N SER A 167 -0.58 -31.90 -52.97
CA SER A 167 0.31 -31.05 -53.78
C SER A 167 -0.40 -30.53 -55.02
N LEU A 168 0.10 -29.41 -55.52
CA LEU A 168 -0.23 -28.85 -56.82
C LEU A 168 1.01 -29.01 -57.70
N GLY A 169 1.04 -30.04 -58.55
CA GLY A 169 2.27 -30.47 -59.22
C GLY A 169 3.37 -30.78 -58.20
N THR A 170 4.47 -30.02 -58.25
CA THR A 170 5.64 -30.18 -57.35
C THR A 170 5.54 -29.38 -56.04
N VAL A 171 4.52 -28.52 -55.87
CA VAL A 171 4.39 -27.66 -54.69
C VAL A 171 3.43 -28.28 -53.69
N ASP A 172 3.93 -28.65 -52.50
CA ASP A 172 3.08 -29.11 -51.40
C ASP A 172 2.22 -27.95 -50.88
N LEU A 173 0.95 -28.23 -50.58
CA LEU A 173 0.00 -27.25 -50.07
C LEU A 173 -0.27 -27.48 -48.57
N ALA A 174 -0.06 -26.46 -47.76
CA ALA A 174 -0.37 -26.48 -46.33
C ALA A 174 -1.71 -25.81 -46.05
N TYR A 175 -2.72 -26.61 -45.71
CA TYR A 175 -4.08 -26.13 -45.41
C TYR A 175 -4.29 -25.85 -43.90
N PRO A 176 -5.13 -24.85 -43.55
CA PRO A 176 -5.61 -24.68 -42.19
C PRO A 176 -6.36 -25.93 -41.68
N ALA A 177 -6.20 -26.25 -40.39
CA ALA A 177 -6.79 -27.46 -39.79
C ALA A 177 -8.32 -27.53 -39.92
N HIS A 178 -9.01 -26.38 -39.87
CA HIS A 178 -10.47 -26.32 -39.96
C HIS A 178 -11.02 -26.46 -41.38
N TRP A 179 -10.17 -26.44 -42.41
CA TRP A 179 -10.59 -26.66 -43.81
C TRP A 179 -10.57 -28.14 -44.21
N GLN A 180 -10.02 -29.02 -43.38
CA GLN A 180 -9.78 -30.43 -43.72
C GLN A 180 -11.00 -31.19 -44.24
N SER A 181 -12.20 -30.89 -43.75
CA SER A 181 -13.46 -31.53 -44.18
C SER A 181 -13.97 -31.07 -45.54
N PHE A 182 -13.55 -29.90 -46.01
CA PHE A 182 -14.08 -29.26 -47.22
C PHE A 182 -13.13 -29.37 -48.42
N VAL A 183 -11.84 -29.58 -48.18
CA VAL A 183 -10.80 -29.61 -49.24
C VAL A 183 -11.04 -30.75 -50.25
N SER A 184 -11.70 -31.83 -49.86
CA SER A 184 -11.96 -32.98 -50.74
C SER A 184 -12.88 -32.68 -51.92
N ALA A 185 -13.72 -31.64 -51.84
CA ALA A 185 -14.67 -31.27 -52.89
C ALA A 185 -13.98 -30.83 -54.19
N ASP A 186 -12.81 -30.21 -54.07
CA ASP A 186 -12.06 -29.59 -55.16
C ASP A 186 -10.84 -30.44 -55.61
N LEU A 187 -10.60 -31.60 -54.99
CA LEU A 187 -9.50 -32.49 -55.35
C LEU A 187 -9.69 -33.12 -56.75
N GLY A 188 -8.62 -33.15 -57.54
CA GLY A 188 -8.63 -33.74 -58.88
C GLY A 188 -9.29 -32.88 -59.97
N GLN A 189 -9.79 -31.69 -59.62
CA GLN A 189 -10.35 -30.72 -60.58
C GLN A 189 -9.39 -29.53 -60.77
N PRO A 190 -9.31 -28.91 -61.98
CA PRO A 190 -8.49 -27.74 -62.18
C PRO A 190 -9.07 -26.56 -61.40
N THR A 191 -8.37 -26.10 -60.37
CA THR A 191 -8.80 -25.05 -59.47
C THR A 191 -7.73 -23.99 -59.28
N ASP A 192 -8.17 -22.77 -59.00
CA ASP A 192 -7.29 -21.65 -58.67
C ASP A 192 -6.93 -21.73 -57.19
N VAL A 193 -5.64 -21.66 -56.89
CA VAL A 193 -5.08 -21.76 -55.55
C VAL A 193 -4.16 -20.58 -55.30
N ASP A 194 -4.47 -19.77 -54.28
CA ASP A 194 -3.63 -18.66 -53.85
C ASP A 194 -2.77 -19.16 -52.67
N ILE A 195 -1.44 -19.04 -52.77
CA ILE A 195 -0.51 -19.50 -51.72
C ILE A 195 0.46 -18.40 -51.28
N TYR A 196 0.86 -18.45 -50.02
CA TYR A 196 2.03 -17.73 -49.51
C TYR A 196 3.33 -18.40 -49.94
N LEU A 197 4.46 -17.68 -49.87
CA LEU A 197 5.80 -18.25 -50.10
C LEU A 197 6.12 -19.44 -49.18
N ASN A 198 5.52 -19.49 -47.99
CA ASN A 198 5.68 -20.59 -47.03
C ASN A 198 4.75 -21.79 -47.32
N ARG A 199 4.13 -21.84 -48.51
CA ARG A 199 3.23 -22.91 -48.97
C ARG A 199 1.87 -22.98 -48.27
N GLN A 200 1.52 -22.01 -47.41
CA GLN A 200 0.20 -21.93 -46.80
C GLN A 200 -0.84 -21.45 -47.81
N VAL A 201 -1.97 -22.16 -47.89
CA VAL A 201 -3.06 -21.84 -48.81
C VAL A 201 -3.93 -20.73 -48.22
N VAL A 202 -4.19 -19.71 -49.04
CA VAL A 202 -5.00 -18.53 -48.72
C VAL A 202 -6.40 -18.64 -49.31
N ARG A 203 -6.50 -19.19 -50.52
CA ARG A 203 -7.75 -19.39 -51.23
C ARG A 203 -7.66 -20.65 -52.08
N GLN A 204 -8.74 -21.41 -52.16
CA GLN A 204 -8.89 -22.55 -53.06
C GLN A 204 -10.29 -22.54 -53.67
N GLY A 205 -10.35 -22.55 -55.00
CA GLY A 205 -11.62 -22.68 -55.73
C GLY A 205 -12.59 -21.53 -55.45
N ARG A 206 -13.88 -21.86 -55.37
CA ARG A 206 -14.97 -20.86 -55.30
C ARG A 206 -15.31 -20.41 -53.88
N TYR A 207 -15.21 -21.30 -52.90
CA TYR A 207 -15.76 -21.08 -51.56
C TYR A 207 -14.69 -20.93 -50.47
N LEU A 208 -13.55 -21.62 -50.58
CA LEU A 208 -12.52 -21.60 -49.54
C LEU A 208 -11.63 -20.37 -49.70
N SER A 209 -11.75 -19.42 -48.77
CA SER A 209 -11.10 -18.11 -48.86
C SER A 209 -10.87 -17.55 -47.46
N LEU A 210 -9.60 -17.39 -47.07
CA LEU A 210 -9.24 -16.75 -45.79
C LEU A 210 -9.66 -15.27 -45.75
N HIS A 211 -9.71 -14.62 -46.92
CA HIS A 211 -10.21 -13.25 -47.06
C HIS A 211 -11.69 -13.17 -46.65
N ASP A 212 -12.54 -14.05 -47.19
CA ASP A 212 -13.97 -14.07 -46.85
C ASP A 212 -14.21 -14.52 -45.41
N GLU A 213 -13.41 -15.47 -44.91
CA GLU A 213 -13.43 -15.86 -43.50
C GLU A 213 -13.17 -14.68 -42.58
N MET A 214 -12.16 -13.84 -42.88
CA MET A 214 -11.83 -12.69 -42.05
C MET A 214 -12.87 -11.57 -42.16
N LYS A 215 -13.50 -11.40 -43.33
CA LYS A 215 -14.56 -10.42 -43.56
C LYS A 215 -15.82 -10.74 -42.75
N HIS A 216 -16.23 -12.00 -42.70
CA HIS A 216 -17.42 -12.44 -41.97
C HIS A 216 -17.12 -12.73 -40.48
N PHE A 217 -15.92 -13.26 -40.18
CA PHE A 217 -15.53 -13.74 -38.85
C PHE A 217 -14.16 -13.19 -38.43
N PRO A 218 -14.07 -11.89 -38.11
CA PRO A 218 -12.80 -11.23 -37.85
C PRO A 218 -12.10 -11.77 -36.59
N LEU A 219 -10.78 -11.99 -36.70
CA LEU A 219 -9.90 -12.36 -35.59
C LEU A 219 -9.83 -11.25 -34.53
N GLN A 220 -10.36 -11.55 -33.35
CA GLN A 220 -10.36 -10.62 -32.22
C GLN A 220 -9.19 -10.90 -31.26
N HIS A 221 -8.06 -10.24 -31.51
CA HIS A 221 -6.91 -10.29 -30.60
C HIS A 221 -7.26 -9.65 -29.23
N TRP A 222 -7.23 -10.47 -28.18
CA TRP A 222 -7.61 -10.08 -26.82
C TRP A 222 -6.41 -9.81 -25.89
N GLY A 223 -5.22 -10.31 -26.25
CA GLY A 223 -4.01 -10.21 -25.43
C GLY A 223 -3.62 -8.78 -25.07
N LYS A 224 -3.72 -7.82 -26.00
CA LYS A 224 -3.45 -6.41 -25.73
C LYS A 224 -4.34 -5.82 -24.63
N ASN A 225 -5.63 -6.17 -24.61
CA ASN A 225 -6.55 -5.68 -23.59
C ASN A 225 -6.21 -6.33 -22.24
N ALA A 226 -5.79 -7.61 -22.22
CA ALA A 226 -5.37 -8.29 -21.00
C ALA A 226 -4.13 -7.62 -20.36
N VAL A 227 -3.14 -7.24 -21.18
CA VAL A 227 -1.95 -6.49 -20.71
C VAL A 227 -2.34 -5.12 -20.15
N LEU A 228 -3.24 -4.40 -20.82
CA LEU A 228 -3.75 -3.11 -20.34
C LEU A 228 -4.55 -3.23 -19.05
N ILE A 229 -5.34 -4.30 -18.87
CA ILE A 229 -6.05 -4.60 -17.62
C ILE A 229 -5.05 -4.87 -16.50
N ALA A 230 -4.08 -5.76 -16.72
CA ALA A 230 -3.09 -6.12 -15.72
C ALA A 230 -2.28 -4.90 -15.24
N SER A 231 -1.85 -4.05 -16.18
CA SER A 231 -1.13 -2.81 -15.86
C SER A 231 -2.01 -1.76 -15.18
N SER A 232 -3.25 -1.57 -15.64
CA SER A 232 -4.20 -0.64 -15.00
C SER A 232 -4.52 -1.08 -13.57
N LEU A 233 -4.72 -2.38 -13.34
CA LEU A 233 -4.94 -2.96 -12.02
C LEU A 233 -3.73 -2.73 -11.11
N LEU A 234 -2.52 -2.95 -11.61
CA LEU A 234 -1.29 -2.74 -10.86
C LEU A 234 -1.09 -1.28 -10.45
N VAL A 235 -1.30 -0.33 -11.37
CA VAL A 235 -1.23 1.11 -11.06
C VAL A 235 -2.34 1.51 -10.09
N LEU A 236 -3.56 0.98 -10.25
CA LEU A 236 -4.66 1.22 -9.32
C LEU A 236 -4.31 0.76 -7.90
N ILE A 237 -3.78 -0.46 -7.74
CA ILE A 237 -3.35 -0.97 -6.43
C ILE A 237 -2.25 -0.09 -5.82
N MET A 238 -1.27 0.34 -6.62
CA MET A 238 -0.22 1.26 -6.15
C MET A 238 -0.76 2.64 -5.72
N LEU A 239 -1.74 3.19 -6.45
CA LEU A 239 -2.37 4.46 -6.06
C LEU A 239 -3.16 4.32 -4.75
N LEU A 240 -3.90 3.22 -4.59
CA LEU A 240 -4.71 2.96 -3.39
C LEU A 240 -3.84 2.69 -2.15
N SER A 241 -2.67 2.09 -2.30
CA SER A 241 -1.75 1.80 -1.18
C SER A 241 -0.89 2.99 -0.78
N TYR A 242 -0.53 3.86 -1.73
CA TYR A 242 0.35 5.01 -1.49
C TYR A 242 -0.39 6.26 -1.00
N ILE A 243 -1.66 6.45 -1.39
CA ILE A 243 -2.41 7.68 -1.09
C ILE A 243 -3.55 7.37 -0.12
N PRO A 244 -3.56 7.92 1.12
CA PRO A 244 -4.73 7.84 1.97
C PRO A 244 -5.85 8.69 1.35
N LEU A 245 -6.75 8.05 0.60
CA LEU A 245 -7.83 8.70 -0.18
C LEU A 245 -8.78 9.58 0.65
N GLY A 246 -8.76 9.45 1.99
CA GLY A 246 -9.63 10.20 2.88
C GLY A 246 -9.42 11.72 2.84
N LEU A 247 -8.18 12.19 2.73
CA LEU A 247 -7.85 13.62 2.70
C LEU A 247 -8.15 14.31 1.35
N PRO A 248 -7.68 13.80 0.19
CA PRO A 248 -7.88 14.49 -1.09
C PRO A 248 -9.35 14.50 -1.55
N LEU A 249 -10.14 13.48 -1.20
CA LEU A 249 -11.58 13.45 -1.53
C LEU A 249 -12.36 14.48 -0.69
N LYS A 250 -12.06 14.62 0.60
CA LYS A 250 -12.72 15.63 1.45
C LYS A 250 -12.33 17.04 1.03
N LEU A 251 -11.06 17.28 0.71
CA LEU A 251 -10.57 18.58 0.26
C LEU A 251 -11.11 18.98 -1.13
N SER A 252 -11.21 18.04 -2.08
CA SER A 252 -11.76 18.32 -3.41
C SER A 252 -13.26 18.62 -3.39
N VAL A 253 -14.03 17.94 -2.52
CA VAL A 253 -15.47 18.22 -2.35
C VAL A 253 -15.68 19.59 -1.67
N ALA A 254 -14.89 19.92 -0.64
CA ALA A 254 -14.93 21.23 0.01
C ALA A 254 -14.58 22.39 -0.94
N TRP A 255 -13.57 22.21 -1.80
CA TRP A 255 -13.20 23.21 -2.80
C TRP A 255 -14.30 23.45 -3.84
N LEU A 256 -14.99 22.39 -4.26
CA LEU A 256 -16.13 22.49 -5.19
C LEU A 256 -17.33 23.26 -4.59
N GLN A 257 -17.42 23.31 -3.26
CA GLN A 257 -18.47 24.00 -2.51
C GLN A 257 -18.15 25.48 -2.22
N GLY A 258 -16.96 25.97 -2.61
CA GLY A 258 -16.60 27.38 -2.50
C GLY A 258 -16.02 27.77 -1.13
N ALA A 259 -14.96 27.07 -0.71
CA ALA A 259 -14.23 27.35 0.53
C ALA A 259 -13.86 28.84 0.65
N GLN A 260 -14.29 29.49 1.74
CA GLN A 260 -13.96 30.87 2.05
C GLN A 260 -12.68 30.94 2.89
N ARG A 261 -11.81 31.90 2.56
CA ARG A 261 -10.64 32.24 3.40
C ARG A 261 -11.08 33.29 4.41
N THR A 262 -11.08 32.91 5.69
CA THR A 262 -11.40 33.83 6.79
C THR A 262 -10.17 34.06 7.66
N GLU A 263 -9.72 35.31 7.72
CA GLU A 263 -8.67 35.73 8.65
C GLU A 263 -9.34 36.29 9.91
N VAL A 264 -9.02 35.74 11.07
CA VAL A 264 -9.66 36.11 12.34
C VAL A 264 -8.62 36.34 13.42
N SER A 265 -8.62 37.54 14.00
CA SER A 265 -7.70 37.96 15.07
C SER A 265 -8.36 38.08 16.45
N SER A 266 -9.67 37.82 16.56
CA SER A 266 -10.40 37.89 17.83
C SER A 266 -11.39 36.75 18.03
N VAL A 267 -11.52 36.29 19.28
CA VAL A 267 -12.44 35.22 19.70
C VAL A 267 -13.89 35.56 19.33
N GLN A 268 -14.29 36.81 19.55
CA GLN A 268 -15.66 37.30 19.28
C GLN A 268 -15.98 37.35 17.78
N ALA A 269 -14.98 37.59 16.93
CA ALA A 269 -15.16 37.52 15.49
C ALA A 269 -15.32 36.06 15.03
N LEU A 270 -14.57 35.13 15.62
CA LEU A 270 -14.66 33.70 15.29
C LEU A 270 -16.01 33.10 15.71
N GLU A 271 -16.58 33.55 16.82
CA GLU A 271 -17.88 33.08 17.31
C GLU A 271 -19.06 33.47 16.41
N ARG A 272 -18.96 34.62 15.74
CA ARG A 272 -20.01 35.14 14.84
C ARG A 272 -19.98 34.51 13.45
N ILE A 273 -18.87 33.88 13.06
CA ILE A 273 -18.71 33.28 11.74
C ILE A 273 -19.19 31.82 11.79
N PRO A 274 -20.13 31.40 10.92
CA PRO A 274 -20.50 30.00 10.80
C PRO A 274 -19.39 29.23 10.09
N LEU A 275 -18.59 28.48 10.84
CA LEU A 275 -17.49 27.66 10.33
C LEU A 275 -18.01 26.34 9.75
N HIS A 276 -17.54 25.97 8.56
CA HIS A 276 -17.83 24.67 7.93
C HIS A 276 -16.56 23.85 7.73
N ILE A 277 -16.72 22.52 7.65
CA ILE A 277 -15.63 21.62 7.29
C ILE A 277 -15.20 21.93 5.86
N GLY A 278 -13.92 22.23 5.67
CA GLY A 278 -13.36 22.62 4.37
C GLY A 278 -13.03 24.10 4.20
N ASP A 279 -13.45 24.97 5.12
CA ASP A 279 -13.05 26.38 5.11
C ASP A 279 -11.57 26.54 5.44
N SER A 280 -10.93 27.56 4.85
CA SER A 280 -9.55 27.93 5.18
C SER A 280 -9.55 29.03 6.22
N LEU A 281 -8.91 28.75 7.35
CA LEU A 281 -8.90 29.60 8.52
C LEU A 281 -7.46 30.02 8.84
N LYS A 282 -7.25 31.33 8.93
CA LYS A 282 -6.01 31.91 9.43
C LYS A 282 -6.31 32.66 10.72
N ILE A 283 -5.74 32.18 11.81
CA ILE A 283 -5.98 32.69 13.16
C ILE A 283 -4.67 33.23 13.71
N GLN A 284 -4.73 34.43 14.27
CA GLN A 284 -3.64 34.99 15.05
C GLN A 284 -4.18 35.46 16.39
N GLY A 285 -3.53 35.07 17.48
CA GLY A 285 -4.00 35.41 18.82
C GLY A 285 -2.98 35.08 19.89
N SER A 286 -3.41 35.26 21.15
CA SER A 286 -2.71 34.74 22.31
C SER A 286 -3.63 33.79 23.06
N GLY A 287 -3.11 32.62 23.42
CA GLY A 287 -3.88 31.57 24.06
C GLY A 287 -3.04 30.73 24.99
N MET A 288 -3.67 29.68 25.53
CA MET A 288 -3.04 28.71 26.42
C MET A 288 -2.70 27.44 25.65
N CYS A 289 -1.46 26.95 25.72
CA CYS A 289 -1.13 25.68 25.07
C CYS A 289 -1.89 24.50 25.70
N TYR A 290 -2.35 23.58 24.85
CA TYR A 290 -2.97 22.34 25.27
C TYR A 290 -1.97 21.47 26.03
N VAL A 291 -2.42 20.85 27.11
CA VAL A 291 -1.62 19.92 27.90
C VAL A 291 -2.29 18.56 27.80
N PRO A 292 -1.69 17.58 27.10
CA PRO A 292 -2.30 16.26 27.05
C PRO A 292 -2.37 15.65 28.46
N PRO A 293 -3.48 14.98 28.82
CA PRO A 293 -3.58 14.31 30.11
C PRO A 293 -2.43 13.30 30.23
N THR A 294 -1.71 13.38 31.35
CA THR A 294 -0.56 12.51 31.61
C THR A 294 -1.06 11.06 31.64
N PRO A 295 -0.53 10.14 30.81
CA PRO A 295 -0.98 8.76 30.83
C PRO A 295 -0.67 8.14 32.19
N LEU A 296 -1.59 7.33 32.72
CA LEU A 296 -1.49 6.73 34.07
C LEU A 296 -0.20 5.92 34.31
N ASN A 297 0.53 5.56 33.26
CA ASN A 297 1.75 4.74 33.29
C ASN A 297 3.06 5.52 33.04
N ALA A 298 3.04 6.87 32.97
CA ALA A 298 4.27 7.65 32.85
C ALA A 298 5.05 7.63 34.18
N SER A 299 6.14 6.86 34.20
CA SER A 299 7.04 6.69 35.33
C SER A 299 7.62 8.01 35.82
N ALA A 300 7.32 8.36 37.08
CA ALA A 300 8.13 9.03 38.11
C ALA A 300 9.11 10.20 37.83
N ALA A 301 9.36 10.65 36.59
CA ALA A 301 10.40 11.64 36.30
C ALA A 301 9.83 12.83 35.52
N GLY A 302 9.52 13.91 36.24
CA GLY A 302 9.27 15.24 35.68
C GLY A 302 7.89 15.50 35.08
N PHE A 303 7.54 16.78 34.97
CA PHE A 303 6.42 17.22 34.14
C PHE A 303 6.85 17.15 32.66
N MET A 304 5.96 16.68 31.77
CA MET A 304 6.25 16.60 30.33
C MET A 304 6.37 18.00 29.72
N PRO A 305 7.24 18.21 28.71
CA PRO A 305 7.25 19.46 27.96
C PRO A 305 5.88 19.68 27.32
N PHE A 306 5.41 20.90 27.41
CA PHE A 306 4.09 21.28 26.93
C PHE A 306 4.00 21.19 25.41
N ASP A 307 2.93 20.57 24.90
CA ASP A 307 2.70 20.40 23.47
C ASP A 307 1.74 21.46 22.94
N CYS A 308 2.30 22.52 22.32
CA CYS A 308 1.52 23.57 21.67
C CYS A 308 1.01 23.16 20.26
N SER A 309 0.81 21.87 20.01
CA SER A 309 0.05 21.37 18.84
C SER A 309 -1.44 21.67 18.93
N GLY A 310 -1.94 21.90 20.15
CA GLY A 310 -3.27 22.44 20.44
C GLY A 310 -3.18 23.73 21.26
N ILE A 311 -4.13 24.65 21.06
CA ILE A 311 -4.20 25.94 21.77
C ILE A 311 -5.64 26.23 22.17
N TYR A 312 -5.85 26.46 23.46
CA TYR A 312 -7.07 27.05 23.99
C TYR A 312 -7.06 28.55 23.77
N TRP A 313 -8.09 29.04 23.10
CA TRP A 313 -8.28 30.45 22.81
C TRP A 313 -9.65 30.91 23.34
N ASN A 314 -9.63 31.69 24.41
CA ASN A 314 -10.82 32.21 25.06
C ASN A 314 -10.57 33.64 25.60
N THR A 315 -11.64 34.27 26.11
CA THR A 315 -11.59 35.58 26.76
C THR A 315 -11.68 35.49 28.29
N ALA A 316 -11.58 34.27 28.84
CA ALA A 316 -11.66 34.05 30.28
C ALA A 316 -10.34 34.48 30.95
N ALA A 317 -10.38 34.76 32.26
CA ALA A 317 -9.17 35.04 33.01
C ALA A 317 -8.24 33.82 32.95
N PRO A 318 -6.93 34.00 32.67
CA PRO A 318 -5.99 32.90 32.63
C PRO A 318 -5.89 32.25 34.02
N LEU A 319 -5.55 30.96 34.04
CA LEU A 319 -5.30 30.25 35.30
C LEU A 319 -4.19 30.97 36.09
N PRO A 320 -4.32 31.08 37.43
CA PRO A 320 -3.28 31.67 38.24
C PRO A 320 -1.99 30.85 38.15
N GLN A 321 -0.85 31.49 38.42
CA GLN A 321 0.40 30.77 38.57
C GLN A 321 0.31 29.79 39.76
N PRO A 322 0.97 28.63 39.68
CA PRO A 322 0.89 27.63 40.74
C PRO A 322 1.61 28.13 41.99
N GLU A 323 0.88 28.18 43.11
CA GLU A 323 1.37 28.54 44.45
C GLU A 323 1.13 27.36 45.39
N SER A 324 2.05 27.12 46.34
CA SER A 324 1.95 26.00 47.29
C SER A 324 2.68 26.29 48.60
N ASP A 325 1.91 26.34 49.69
CA ASP A 325 2.42 26.49 51.06
C ASP A 325 3.40 25.35 51.45
N ILE A 326 3.22 24.16 50.87
CA ILE A 326 4.07 22.99 51.15
C ILE A 326 5.47 23.21 50.58
N ILE A 327 5.57 23.81 49.40
CA ILE A 327 6.85 24.13 48.76
C ILE A 327 7.53 25.28 49.48
N ASP A 328 6.79 26.27 49.96
CA ASP A 328 7.34 27.34 50.78
C ASP A 328 7.92 26.80 52.11
N LYS A 329 7.23 25.84 52.75
CA LYS A 329 7.76 25.13 53.93
C LYS A 329 8.98 24.26 53.61
N ALA A 330 8.98 23.56 52.48
CA ALA A 330 10.09 22.71 52.06
C ALA A 330 11.34 23.52 51.71
N SER A 331 11.18 24.63 50.99
CA SER A 331 12.25 25.56 50.68
C SER A 331 12.79 26.24 51.94
N ALA A 332 11.92 26.62 52.88
CA ALA A 332 12.33 27.17 54.17
C ALA A 332 13.15 26.19 55.00
N LEU A 333 12.76 24.91 55.06
CA LEU A 333 13.53 23.87 55.76
C LEU A 333 14.91 23.64 55.12
N LEU A 334 14.95 23.51 53.79
CA LEU A 334 16.21 23.35 53.05
C LEU A 334 17.13 24.55 53.21
N ALA A 335 16.60 25.77 53.15
CA ALA A 335 17.35 27.00 53.36
C ALA A 335 17.93 27.05 54.79
N THR A 336 17.14 26.75 55.82
CA THR A 336 17.61 26.72 57.20
C THR A 336 18.72 25.69 57.38
N VAL A 337 18.53 24.44 56.94
CA VAL A 337 19.55 23.38 57.08
C VAL A 337 20.83 23.76 56.33
N ASN A 338 20.72 24.27 55.10
CA ASN A 338 21.88 24.66 54.32
C ASN A 338 22.62 25.86 54.93
N SER A 339 21.89 26.86 55.44
CA SER A 339 22.48 28.05 56.06
C SER A 339 23.26 27.72 57.35
N GLN A 340 22.77 26.76 58.15
CA GLN A 340 23.44 26.35 59.38
C GLN A 340 24.60 25.37 59.14
N LEU A 341 24.51 24.52 58.10
CA LEU A 341 25.60 23.60 57.75
C LEU A 341 26.75 24.28 56.98
N HIS A 342 26.43 25.32 56.21
CA HIS A 342 27.38 26.09 55.40
C HIS A 342 27.28 27.60 55.73
N PRO A 343 27.63 28.01 56.97
CA PRO A 343 27.51 29.40 57.38
C PRO A 343 28.46 30.30 56.57
N SER A 344 27.90 31.33 55.95
CA SER A 344 28.68 32.43 55.39
C SER A 344 29.10 33.35 56.55
N GLY A 345 30.37 33.78 56.59
CA GLY A 345 31.03 34.35 57.78
C GLY A 345 30.44 35.63 58.43
N SER A 346 29.25 36.08 58.04
CA SER A 346 28.54 37.28 58.56
C SER A 346 27.37 37.00 59.51
N ASP A 347 26.81 35.79 59.54
CA ASP A 347 25.55 35.51 60.26
C ASP A 347 25.70 34.70 61.56
N GLN A 348 26.93 34.32 61.93
CA GLN A 348 27.14 33.53 63.15
C GLN A 348 26.97 34.39 64.42
N LYS A 349 25.94 34.09 65.22
CA LYS A 349 25.75 34.64 66.58
C LYS A 349 26.73 34.05 67.61
N ILE A 350 27.97 33.75 67.20
CA ILE A 350 28.95 33.00 67.98
C ILE A 350 30.23 33.82 68.14
N ASN A 351 30.89 33.68 69.29
CA ASN A 351 32.18 34.30 69.55
C ASN A 351 33.22 33.86 68.49
N PRO A 352 33.92 34.79 67.82
CA PRO A 352 34.86 34.48 66.72
C PRO A 352 35.99 33.50 67.11
N GLN A 353 36.37 33.46 68.39
CA GLN A 353 37.38 32.49 68.87
C GLN A 353 36.85 31.04 68.85
N LEU A 354 35.57 30.84 69.20
CA LEU A 354 34.94 29.52 69.21
C LEU A 354 34.67 29.02 67.80
N ALA A 355 34.23 29.90 66.90
CA ALA A 355 34.06 29.59 65.48
C ALA A 355 35.38 29.11 64.85
N SER A 356 36.49 29.81 65.12
CA SER A 356 37.82 29.42 64.62
C SER A 356 38.34 28.09 65.19
N ALA A 357 37.99 27.75 66.43
CA ALA A 357 38.38 26.49 67.06
C ALA A 357 37.58 25.30 66.49
N ILE A 358 36.29 25.52 66.21
CA ILE A 358 35.40 24.53 65.61
C ILE A 358 35.82 24.25 64.16
N GLU A 359 36.12 25.29 63.38
CA GLU A 359 36.63 25.15 62.00
C GLU A 359 37.95 24.37 61.95
N LYS A 360 38.90 24.66 62.85
CA LYS A 360 40.16 23.89 62.98
C LYS A 360 39.94 22.43 63.36
N SER A 361 38.85 22.10 64.05
CA SER A 361 38.52 20.73 64.45
C SER A 361 37.77 19.93 63.37
N GLY A 362 37.39 20.57 62.26
CA GLY A 362 36.62 19.94 61.18
C GLY A 362 35.19 19.56 61.60
N MET A 363 34.68 20.10 62.70
CA MET A 363 33.31 19.91 63.18
C MET A 363 32.42 21.04 62.66
N ILE A 364 31.15 20.75 62.37
CA ILE A 364 30.15 21.73 61.96
C ILE A 364 29.24 21.99 63.14
N LEU A 365 28.95 23.26 63.43
CA LEU A 365 28.09 23.66 64.54
C LEU A 365 26.72 24.08 64.01
N LEU A 366 25.66 23.47 64.52
CA LEU A 366 24.29 23.97 64.37
C LEU A 366 23.99 24.91 65.53
N ASP A 367 23.78 26.18 65.22
CA ASP A 367 23.53 27.27 66.16
C ASP A 367 22.05 27.41 66.54
N ASP A 368 21.13 27.03 65.64
CA ASP A 368 19.69 27.02 65.90
C ASP A 368 19.05 25.69 65.50
N PHE A 369 19.39 24.65 66.28
CA PHE A 369 18.80 23.32 66.12
C PHE A 369 17.27 23.32 66.33
N SER A 370 16.75 24.28 67.11
CA SER A 370 15.32 24.41 67.39
C SER A 370 14.53 24.76 66.11
N ASP A 371 15.06 25.65 65.28
CA ASP A 371 14.43 26.08 64.03
C ASP A 371 14.32 24.93 63.02
N ILE A 372 15.35 24.08 62.90
CA ILE A 372 15.32 22.88 62.06
C ILE A 372 14.21 21.93 62.51
N VAL A 373 14.05 21.71 63.82
CA VAL A 373 13.01 20.84 64.38
C VAL A 373 11.62 21.41 64.11
N LEU A 374 11.41 22.72 64.27
CA LEU A 374 10.13 23.38 64.03
C LEU A 374 9.75 23.36 62.54
N LYS A 375 10.67 23.73 61.63
CA LYS A 375 10.42 23.68 60.19
C LYS A 375 10.21 22.26 59.68
N THR A 376 10.90 21.28 60.26
CA THR A 376 10.65 19.86 59.96
C THR A 376 9.25 19.45 60.43
N ARG A 377 8.77 19.95 61.58
CA ARG A 377 7.39 19.70 62.02
C ARG A 377 6.37 20.34 61.07
N ASP A 378 6.63 21.55 60.60
CA ASP A 378 5.70 22.29 59.75
C ASP A 378 5.52 21.64 58.37
N LEU A 379 6.59 21.07 57.81
CA LEU A 379 6.53 20.32 56.55
C LEU A 379 6.00 18.89 56.75
N CYS A 380 6.57 18.15 57.72
CA CYS A 380 6.34 16.71 57.84
C CYS A 380 5.16 16.32 58.73
N GLY A 381 4.56 17.25 59.48
CA GLY A 381 3.42 17.00 60.36
C GLY A 381 3.46 15.63 61.06
N GLU A 382 2.42 14.84 60.80
CA GLU A 382 2.31 13.41 61.17
C GLU A 382 2.57 12.46 59.98
N SER A 383 3.09 12.94 58.85
CA SER A 383 3.35 12.11 57.67
C SER A 383 4.45 11.06 57.94
N ASN A 384 4.28 9.91 57.30
CA ASN A 384 5.24 8.79 57.35
C ASN A 384 6.45 9.01 56.43
N ASP A 385 6.38 9.96 55.50
CA ASP A 385 7.44 10.21 54.51
C ASP A 385 8.73 10.76 55.14
N CYS A 386 8.63 11.37 56.32
CA CYS A 386 9.76 11.96 57.03
C CYS A 386 10.32 11.13 58.18
N VAL A 387 9.93 9.85 58.35
CA VAL A 387 10.34 9.03 59.52
C VAL A 387 11.86 8.99 59.68
N ARG A 388 12.62 8.88 58.58
CA ARG A 388 14.10 8.85 58.62
C ARG A 388 14.69 10.18 59.13
N LEU A 389 14.17 11.31 58.67
CA LEU A 389 14.61 12.63 59.10
C LEU A 389 14.21 12.90 60.56
N LYS A 390 12.96 12.58 60.95
CA LYS A 390 12.47 12.70 62.34
C LYS A 390 13.36 11.90 63.30
N ASN A 391 13.70 10.66 62.96
CA ASN A 391 14.55 9.81 63.79
C ASN A 391 15.99 10.34 63.88
N ALA A 392 16.55 10.84 62.77
CA ALA A 392 17.87 11.47 62.78
C ALA A 392 17.90 12.70 63.71
N LEU A 393 16.89 13.57 63.63
CA LEU A 393 16.77 14.73 64.51
C LEU A 393 16.56 14.36 65.98
N VAL A 394 15.78 13.33 66.29
CA VAL A 394 15.61 12.82 67.67
C VAL A 394 16.95 12.36 68.25
N ASN A 395 17.73 11.62 67.46
CA ASN A 395 19.05 11.15 67.87
C ASN A 395 20.05 12.30 68.07
N LEU A 396 20.03 13.31 67.18
CA LEU A 396 20.89 14.48 67.29
C LEU A 396 20.52 15.38 68.47
N GLY A 397 19.22 15.54 68.76
CA GLY A 397 18.71 16.35 69.86
C GLY A 397 18.70 15.66 71.23
N ASN A 398 19.21 14.42 71.31
CA ASN A 398 19.14 13.56 72.50
C ASN A 398 17.72 13.53 73.11
N GLY A 399 16.71 13.37 72.25
CA GLY A 399 15.29 13.29 72.63
C GLY A 399 14.83 11.85 72.82
N LYS A 400 13.75 11.64 73.59
CA LYS A 400 13.11 10.31 73.70
C LYS A 400 12.32 9.99 72.43
N ASP A 401 11.43 10.90 72.03
CA ASP A 401 10.55 10.77 70.87
C ASP A 401 10.37 12.11 70.15
N TRP A 402 9.95 12.07 68.87
CA TRP A 402 9.72 13.25 68.03
C TRP A 402 8.79 14.30 68.67
N ASN A 403 7.70 13.86 69.29
CA ASN A 403 6.75 14.75 69.97
C ASN A 403 7.37 15.46 71.18
N SER A 404 8.23 14.77 71.92
CA SER A 404 8.96 15.35 73.06
C SER A 404 9.98 16.39 72.60
N LEU A 405 10.67 16.13 71.48
CA LEU A 405 11.65 17.05 70.91
C LEU A 405 10.98 18.34 70.42
N VAL A 406 9.86 18.22 69.72
CA VAL A 406 9.10 19.37 69.21
C VAL A 406 8.52 20.20 70.35
N LYS A 407 8.08 19.56 71.45
CA LYS A 407 7.61 20.29 72.64
C LYS A 407 8.75 21.10 73.28
N ARG A 408 9.97 20.55 73.35
CA ARG A 408 11.17 21.25 73.85
C ARG A 408 11.59 22.41 72.94
N ALA A 409 11.48 22.22 71.62
CA ALA A 409 11.74 23.28 70.64
C ALA A 409 10.75 24.44 70.81
N ARG A 410 9.44 24.15 70.90
CA ARG A 410 8.40 25.18 71.09
C ARG A 410 8.50 25.93 72.42
N SER A 411 9.01 25.29 73.46
CA SER A 411 9.15 25.91 74.78
C SER A 411 10.43 26.74 74.94
N GLY A 412 11.24 26.91 73.87
CA GLY A 412 12.54 27.58 73.93
C GLY A 412 13.60 26.82 74.75
N SER A 413 13.33 25.56 75.12
CA SER A 413 14.25 24.74 75.93
C SER A 413 15.48 24.28 75.13
N LEU A 414 15.47 24.47 73.82
CA LEU A 414 16.57 24.16 72.90
C LEU A 414 17.34 25.42 72.49
N ASP A 415 16.93 26.61 72.94
CA ASP A 415 17.60 27.86 72.61
C ASP A 415 18.98 27.90 73.30
N GLY A 416 20.05 27.98 72.50
CA GLY A 416 21.44 27.91 72.98
C GLY A 416 22.03 26.48 73.06
N VAL A 417 21.28 25.45 72.62
CA VAL A 417 21.84 24.09 72.47
C VAL A 417 22.60 24.00 71.16
N ASN A 418 23.91 24.15 71.26
CA ASN A 418 24.86 24.01 70.17
C ASN A 418 25.10 22.53 69.85
N VAL A 419 24.64 22.06 68.69
CA VAL A 419 24.85 20.67 68.24
C VAL A 419 26.08 20.60 67.35
N LEU A 420 27.11 19.87 67.80
CA LEU A 420 28.34 19.64 67.05
C LEU A 420 28.21 18.37 66.21
N LEU A 421 28.30 18.53 64.89
CA LEU A 421 28.22 17.46 63.91
C LEU A 421 29.59 17.18 63.29
N ARG A 422 29.87 15.90 63.05
CA ARG A 422 30.96 15.50 62.14
C ARG A 422 30.54 15.77 60.70
N PRO A 423 31.47 16.02 59.75
CA PRO A 423 31.15 16.29 58.35
C PRO A 423 30.24 15.23 57.71
N VAL A 424 30.48 13.95 58.00
CA VAL A 424 29.65 12.84 57.48
C VAL A 424 28.22 12.90 58.03
N SER A 425 28.03 13.29 59.29
CA SER A 425 26.71 13.43 59.91
C SER A 425 25.97 14.66 59.37
N ALA A 426 26.68 15.75 59.09
CA ALA A 426 26.16 16.94 58.43
C ALA A 426 25.71 16.63 56.99
N GLU A 427 26.54 15.94 56.21
CA GLU A 427 26.19 15.49 54.85
C GLU A 427 25.00 14.52 54.87
N SER A 428 24.94 13.61 55.85
CA SER A 428 23.79 12.71 56.04
C SER A 428 22.51 13.47 56.38
N LEU A 429 22.57 14.47 57.27
CA LEU A 429 21.43 15.34 57.58
C LEU A 429 20.96 16.13 56.37
N GLU A 430 21.89 16.69 55.58
CA GLU A 430 21.59 17.41 54.35
C GLU A 430 20.91 16.49 53.33
N ARG A 431 21.45 15.27 53.11
CA ARG A 431 20.86 14.28 52.20
C ARG A 431 19.49 13.80 52.66
N LEU A 432 19.30 13.54 53.95
CA LEU A 432 18.00 13.16 54.51
C LEU A 432 16.97 14.28 54.34
N THR A 433 17.39 15.54 54.53
CA THR A 433 16.53 16.71 54.33
C THR A 433 16.17 16.87 52.86
N LYS A 434 17.14 16.79 51.94
CA LYS A 434 16.90 16.82 50.49
C LYS A 434 15.96 15.70 50.02
N SER A 435 16.18 14.48 50.50
CA SER A 435 15.33 13.33 50.15
C SER A 435 13.91 13.44 50.73
N ALA A 436 13.75 13.98 51.95
CA ALA A 436 12.43 14.15 52.55
C ALA A 436 11.64 15.27 51.83
N THR A 437 12.30 16.39 51.56
CA THR A 437 11.68 17.55 50.88
C THR A 437 11.35 17.27 49.42
N SER A 438 12.19 16.52 48.69
CA SER A 438 11.97 16.25 47.26
C SER A 438 10.67 15.50 46.99
N SER A 439 10.28 14.55 47.84
CA SER A 439 9.01 13.81 47.69
C SER A 439 7.79 14.73 47.71
N PHE A 440 7.74 15.69 48.66
CA PHE A 440 6.65 16.67 48.73
C PHE A 440 6.65 17.58 47.51
N VAL A 441 7.83 18.08 47.11
CA VAL A 441 7.94 18.98 45.96
C VAL A 441 7.52 18.27 44.67
N TYR A 442 7.89 17.00 44.46
CA TYR A 442 7.45 16.23 43.29
C TYR A 442 5.94 16.00 43.27
N GLN A 443 5.35 15.67 44.41
CA GLN A 443 3.91 15.47 44.51
C GLN A 443 3.14 16.76 44.22
N GLU A 444 3.57 17.89 44.78
CA GLU A 444 2.97 19.21 44.54
C GLU A 444 3.15 19.65 43.10
N THR A 445 4.35 19.47 42.53
CA THR A 445 4.64 19.81 41.11
C THR A 445 3.72 19.03 40.17
N ARG A 446 3.46 17.75 40.44
CA ARG A 446 2.53 16.91 39.65
C ARG A 446 1.09 17.38 39.78
N GLN A 447 0.64 17.70 40.98
CA GLN A 447 -0.73 18.21 41.20
C GLN A 447 -0.94 19.55 40.50
N ALA A 448 0.01 20.47 40.61
CA ALA A 448 -0.01 21.74 39.93
C ALA A 448 -0.02 21.58 38.40
N ALA A 449 0.83 20.71 37.86
CA ALA A 449 0.86 20.41 36.42
C ALA A 449 -0.46 19.80 35.92
N ALA A 450 -1.08 18.90 36.70
CA ALA A 450 -2.38 18.33 36.36
C ALA A 450 -3.51 19.37 36.41
N ALA A 451 -3.48 20.30 37.36
CA ALA A 451 -4.45 21.38 37.47
C ALA A 451 -4.43 22.33 36.25
N LEU A 452 -3.27 22.50 35.60
CA LEU A 452 -3.14 23.29 34.37
C LEU A 452 -3.90 22.67 33.17
N ASN A 453 -4.32 21.41 33.25
CA ASN A 453 -5.14 20.75 32.22
C ASN A 453 -6.66 20.98 32.42
N SER A 454 -7.06 21.91 33.28
CA SER A 454 -8.48 22.26 33.50
C SER A 454 -8.77 23.66 32.94
N PRO A 455 -8.95 23.80 31.62
CA PRO A 455 -9.13 25.10 31.01
C PRO A 455 -10.44 25.78 31.46
N PRO A 456 -10.54 27.12 31.37
CA PRO A 456 -11.78 27.82 31.63
C PRO A 456 -12.89 27.38 30.66
N PRO A 457 -14.16 27.36 31.09
CA PRO A 457 -15.27 26.96 30.22
C PRO A 457 -15.46 27.93 29.04
N GLY A 458 -15.85 27.38 27.88
CA GLY A 458 -16.09 28.13 26.65
C GLY A 458 -14.85 28.51 25.84
N GLY A 459 -15.07 29.09 24.66
CA GLY A 459 -14.01 29.45 23.69
C GLY A 459 -13.73 28.35 22.67
N PHE A 460 -12.50 28.33 22.15
CA PHE A 460 -12.08 27.45 21.06
C PHE A 460 -10.83 26.66 21.45
N LEU A 461 -10.80 25.37 21.13
CA LEU A 461 -9.56 24.57 21.10
C LEU A 461 -9.16 24.39 19.64
N ILE A 462 -8.05 25.00 19.26
CA ILE A 462 -7.50 24.90 17.90
C ILE A 462 -6.38 23.87 17.94
N SER A 463 -6.53 22.76 17.21
CA SER A 463 -5.53 21.67 17.18
C SER A 463 -5.06 21.35 15.78
N SER A 464 -3.77 21.05 15.63
CA SER A 464 -3.21 20.53 14.38
C SER A 464 -3.43 19.02 14.27
N ASP A 465 -4.15 18.57 13.24
CA ASP A 465 -4.28 17.13 12.91
C ASP A 465 -2.93 16.45 12.61
N GLU A 466 -1.95 17.24 12.19
CA GLU A 466 -0.60 16.77 11.88
C GLU A 466 0.33 16.72 13.11
N GLY A 467 -0.14 17.12 14.30
CA GLY A 467 0.70 17.26 15.49
C GLY A 467 1.80 18.32 15.37
N LYS A 468 1.68 19.28 14.45
CA LYS A 468 2.62 20.40 14.29
C LYS A 468 2.40 21.44 15.38
N GLN A 469 3.49 21.99 15.91
CA GLN A 469 3.43 23.10 16.85
C GLN A 469 2.90 24.36 16.15
N LEU A 470 1.90 25.02 16.76
CA LEU A 470 1.25 26.23 16.22
C LEU A 470 1.96 27.52 16.66
N VAL A 471 3.17 27.40 17.21
CA VAL A 471 3.94 28.50 17.80
C VAL A 471 5.32 28.55 17.15
N ASN A 472 5.75 29.74 16.73
CA ASN A 472 7.05 29.94 16.06
C ASN A 472 8.26 29.83 17.00
N HIS A 473 8.04 29.95 18.32
CA HIS A 473 9.10 29.82 19.32
C HIS A 473 9.11 28.39 19.85
N THR A 474 10.22 27.68 19.61
CA THR A 474 10.46 26.39 20.24
C THR A 474 10.61 26.60 21.75
N LEU A 475 9.55 26.34 22.51
CA LEU A 475 9.57 26.18 23.96
C LEU A 475 10.25 24.85 24.34
N GLN A 476 11.48 24.65 23.86
CA GLN A 476 12.30 23.54 24.31
C GLN A 476 12.86 23.87 25.69
N PRO A 477 12.71 23.01 26.71
CA PRO A 477 13.47 23.14 27.94
C PRO A 477 14.96 23.15 27.58
N ALA A 478 15.67 24.24 27.89
CA ALA A 478 17.09 24.38 27.58
C ALA A 478 17.99 23.33 28.29
N ALA A 479 17.43 22.55 29.20
CA ALA A 479 18.03 21.38 29.81
C ALA A 479 16.91 20.39 30.17
N SER A 480 17.16 19.09 30.01
CA SER A 480 16.44 18.11 30.82
C SER A 480 16.63 18.52 32.27
N PRO A 481 15.59 18.79 33.06
CA PRO A 481 15.78 19.13 34.45
C PRO A 481 16.59 17.99 35.07
N ASN A 482 17.77 18.31 35.62
CA ASN A 482 18.54 17.32 36.37
C ASN A 482 17.58 16.70 37.40
N GLU A 483 17.47 15.36 37.39
CA GLU A 483 16.56 14.62 38.28
C GLU A 483 16.87 14.87 39.77
N ASP A 484 18.02 15.47 40.06
CA ASP A 484 18.54 15.67 41.41
C ASP A 484 18.04 16.93 42.13
N ASN A 485 17.35 17.87 41.45
CA ASN A 485 16.93 19.14 42.07
C ASN A 485 15.41 19.44 41.96
N ALA A 486 14.63 18.95 42.92
CA ALA A 486 13.18 19.10 42.95
C ALA A 486 12.69 20.56 42.96
N LEU A 487 13.37 21.46 43.69
CA LEU A 487 12.99 22.89 43.74
C LEU A 487 13.18 23.60 42.40
N GLU A 488 14.21 23.21 41.65
CA GLU A 488 14.47 23.76 40.32
C GLU A 488 13.40 23.31 39.32
N GLN A 489 12.88 22.08 39.44
CA GLN A 489 11.74 21.63 38.65
C GLN A 489 10.48 22.46 38.91
N TRP A 490 10.18 22.77 40.18
CA TRP A 490 9.06 23.65 40.52
C TRP A 490 9.22 25.07 39.96
N ASN A 491 10.42 25.66 40.10
CA ASN A 491 10.69 26.99 39.55
C ASN A 491 10.61 27.01 38.03
N THR A 492 11.03 25.91 37.39
CA THR A 492 10.90 25.73 35.94
C THR A 492 9.43 25.66 35.53
N LEU A 493 8.60 24.91 36.27
CA LEU A 493 7.16 24.85 36.05
C LEU A 493 6.53 26.25 36.18
N LYS A 494 6.81 26.99 37.26
CA LYS A 494 6.32 28.38 37.44
C LYS A 494 6.69 29.28 36.25
N ARG A 495 7.96 29.25 35.84
CA ARG A 495 8.47 30.05 34.72
C ARG A 495 7.84 29.63 33.38
N MET A 496 7.64 28.35 33.14
CA MET A 496 7.00 27.88 31.90
C MET A 496 5.52 28.23 31.88
N THR A 497 4.83 28.07 33.00
CA THR A 497 3.39 28.35 33.11
C THR A 497 3.06 29.79 32.71
N SER A 498 3.89 30.77 33.11
CA SER A 498 3.69 32.17 32.72
C SER A 498 3.75 32.38 31.19
N VAL A 499 4.64 31.66 30.51
CA VAL A 499 4.76 31.72 29.04
C VAL A 499 3.60 30.97 28.38
N LEU A 500 3.24 29.80 28.90
CA LEU A 500 2.24 28.90 28.32
C LEU A 500 0.81 29.43 28.37
N LEU A 501 0.50 30.23 29.38
CA LEU A 501 -0.80 30.86 29.55
C LEU A 501 -1.03 32.01 28.56
N HIS A 502 0.04 32.60 28.01
CA HIS A 502 0.00 33.76 27.13
C HIS A 502 0.87 33.55 25.89
N THR A 503 0.74 32.39 25.23
CA THR A 503 1.54 32.12 24.03
C THR A 503 0.94 32.83 22.82
N PRO A 504 1.69 33.70 22.13
CA PRO A 504 1.27 34.18 20.82
C PRO A 504 1.34 33.02 19.83
N PHE A 505 0.28 32.85 19.05
CA PHE A 505 0.19 31.77 18.08
C PHE A 505 -0.31 32.26 16.73
N GLU A 506 0.09 31.54 15.69
CA GLU A 506 -0.41 31.70 14.33
C GLU A 506 -0.79 30.32 13.81
N ALA A 507 -2.07 30.12 13.56
CA ALA A 507 -2.59 28.88 13.04
C ALA A 507 -3.20 29.12 11.66
N GLN A 508 -2.68 28.43 10.65
CA GLN A 508 -3.18 28.47 9.28
C GLN A 508 -3.52 27.05 8.83
N GLY A 509 -4.72 26.84 8.31
CA GLY A 509 -5.09 25.55 7.76
C GLY A 509 -6.54 25.46 7.31
N VAL A 510 -6.86 24.31 6.74
CA VAL A 510 -8.22 23.92 6.38
C VAL A 510 -8.86 23.20 7.56
N ILE A 511 -10.12 23.53 7.87
CA ILE A 511 -10.89 22.88 8.93
C ILE A 511 -11.25 21.45 8.50
N THR A 512 -10.76 20.45 9.23
CA THR A 512 -11.02 19.03 8.97
C THR A 512 -12.12 18.45 9.87
N SER A 513 -12.24 18.97 11.09
CA SER A 513 -13.28 18.57 12.03
C SER A 513 -13.71 19.74 12.93
N LEU A 514 -14.99 19.72 13.30
CA LEU A 514 -15.61 20.66 14.22
C LEU A 514 -16.43 19.86 15.23
N SER A 515 -16.09 19.93 16.52
CA SER A 515 -16.87 19.33 17.60
C SER A 515 -17.02 20.30 18.77
N THR A 516 -18.00 20.07 19.64
CA THR A 516 -18.23 20.88 20.83
C THR A 516 -18.25 19.99 22.05
N ASP A 517 -17.36 20.26 23.00
CA ASP A 517 -17.28 19.48 24.25
C ASP A 517 -18.35 19.90 25.25
N ALA A 518 -18.53 19.09 26.30
CA ALA A 518 -19.48 19.33 27.38
C ALA A 518 -19.28 20.68 28.11
N ASN A 519 -18.06 21.22 28.08
CA ASN A 519 -17.72 22.52 28.67
C ASN A 519 -18.05 23.72 27.76
N GLY A 520 -18.68 23.47 26.59
CA GLY A 520 -19.02 24.51 25.61
C GLY A 520 -17.83 25.00 24.78
N THR A 521 -16.66 24.35 24.88
CA THR A 521 -15.50 24.62 24.04
C THR A 521 -15.71 24.05 22.64
N ARG A 522 -15.43 24.84 21.61
CA ARG A 522 -15.49 24.39 20.21
C ARG A 522 -14.11 23.91 19.76
N HIS A 523 -14.01 22.65 19.40
CA HIS A 523 -12.80 22.00 18.92
C HIS A 523 -12.72 22.16 17.41
N ILE A 524 -11.67 22.83 16.95
CA ILE A 524 -11.39 23.06 15.54
C ILE A 524 -10.08 22.35 15.22
N ALA A 525 -10.17 21.29 14.43
CA ALA A 525 -9.00 20.64 13.89
C ALA A 525 -8.59 21.31 12.57
N LEU A 526 -7.34 21.75 12.50
CA LEU A 526 -6.73 22.34 11.32
C LEU A 526 -5.73 21.37 10.71
N HIS A 527 -5.77 21.29 9.39
CA HIS A 527 -4.74 20.65 8.58
C HIS A 527 -4.06 21.71 7.73
N SER A 528 -2.72 21.68 7.62
CA SER A 528 -1.97 22.68 6.86
C SER A 528 -2.53 22.81 5.44
N GLU A 529 -2.62 24.05 4.92
CA GLU A 529 -2.99 24.23 3.52
C GLU A 529 -1.96 23.51 2.63
N PRO A 530 -2.39 22.69 1.67
CA PRO A 530 -1.44 22.04 0.76
C PRO A 530 -0.75 23.11 -0.09
N ASP A 531 0.58 23.12 -0.07
CA ASP A 531 1.40 23.87 -1.02
C ASP A 531 0.90 23.70 -2.47
N ILE A 532 1.15 24.70 -3.32
CA ILE A 532 0.79 24.64 -4.75
C ILE A 532 1.30 23.35 -5.41
N ILE A 533 2.46 22.86 -4.98
CA ILE A 533 3.08 21.63 -5.46
C ILE A 533 2.28 20.38 -5.07
N THR A 534 1.79 20.30 -3.82
CA THR A 534 0.93 19.20 -3.35
C THR A 534 -0.44 19.23 -4.00
N LEU A 535 -0.99 20.42 -4.27
CA LEU A 535 -2.20 20.59 -5.09
C LEU A 535 -2.05 20.02 -6.50
N TRP A 536 -0.96 20.34 -7.22
CA TRP A 536 -0.69 19.76 -8.54
C TRP A 536 -0.56 18.23 -8.50
N ARG A 537 0.06 17.71 -7.44
CA ARG A 537 0.14 16.25 -7.21
C ARG A 537 -1.24 15.64 -6.98
N TYR A 538 -2.11 16.26 -6.18
CA TYR A 538 -3.48 15.77 -5.97
C TYR A 538 -4.35 15.84 -7.22
N LEU A 539 -4.18 16.88 -8.04
CA LEU A 539 -4.86 16.95 -9.33
C LEU A 539 -4.38 15.83 -10.27
N GLY A 540 -3.06 15.61 -10.33
CA GLY A 540 -2.44 14.55 -11.12
C GLY A 540 -2.87 13.14 -10.67
N THR A 541 -2.94 12.88 -9.37
CA THR A 541 -3.42 11.59 -8.83
C THR A 541 -4.89 11.36 -9.15
N SER A 542 -5.73 12.39 -9.03
CA SER A 542 -7.15 12.31 -9.37
C SER A 542 -7.36 11.99 -10.86
N LEU A 543 -6.66 12.70 -11.74
CA LEU A 543 -6.75 12.50 -13.19
C LEU A 543 -6.24 11.11 -13.61
N LEU A 544 -5.13 10.65 -13.03
CA LEU A 544 -4.60 9.31 -13.27
C LEU A 544 -5.55 8.22 -12.76
N LEU A 545 -6.15 8.41 -11.58
CA LEU A 545 -7.14 7.49 -11.01
C LEU A 545 -8.37 7.35 -11.90
N ILE A 546 -8.91 8.48 -12.39
CA ILE A 546 -10.04 8.49 -13.33
C ILE A 546 -9.63 7.79 -14.65
N GLY A 547 -8.46 8.11 -15.20
CA GLY A 547 -7.97 7.49 -16.43
C GLY A 547 -7.79 5.97 -16.31
N VAL A 548 -7.19 5.50 -15.22
CA VAL A 548 -6.95 4.08 -14.95
C VAL A 548 -8.26 3.32 -14.71
N THR A 549 -9.21 3.90 -13.98
CA THR A 549 -10.50 3.26 -13.71
C THR A 549 -11.36 3.13 -14.97
N ILE A 550 -11.44 4.19 -15.79
CA ILE A 550 -12.13 4.15 -17.09
C ILE A 550 -11.43 3.14 -18.02
N GLY A 551 -10.10 3.19 -18.09
CA GLY A 551 -9.29 2.27 -18.88
C GLY A 551 -9.51 0.81 -18.49
N LEU A 552 -9.52 0.51 -17.19
CA LEU A 552 -9.77 -0.82 -16.65
C LEU A 552 -11.16 -1.32 -17.03
N GLY A 553 -12.20 -0.49 -16.84
CA GLY A 553 -13.58 -0.84 -17.18
C GLY A 553 -13.77 -1.13 -18.68
N TYR A 554 -13.30 -0.22 -19.53
CA TYR A 554 -13.41 -0.36 -20.99
C TYR A 554 -12.65 -1.58 -21.52
N ASN A 555 -11.41 -1.79 -21.07
CA ASN A 555 -10.61 -2.93 -21.52
C ASN A 555 -11.19 -4.26 -21.01
N THR A 556 -11.74 -4.30 -19.80
CA THR A 556 -12.41 -5.49 -19.24
C THR A 556 -13.64 -5.86 -20.07
N PHE A 557 -14.50 -4.89 -20.38
CA PHE A 557 -15.66 -5.11 -21.26
C PHE A 557 -15.24 -5.64 -22.63
N ARG A 558 -14.26 -4.99 -23.27
CA ARG A 558 -13.71 -5.43 -24.57
C ARG A 558 -13.07 -6.81 -24.52
N LEU A 559 -12.37 -7.15 -23.44
CA LEU A 559 -11.77 -8.47 -23.23
C LEU A 559 -12.86 -9.56 -23.22
N ILE A 560 -13.90 -9.37 -22.41
CA ILE A 560 -15.01 -10.31 -22.30
C ILE A 560 -15.74 -10.46 -23.64
N GLN A 561 -16.05 -9.33 -24.31
CA GLN A 561 -16.70 -9.34 -25.62
C GLN A 561 -15.88 -10.13 -26.65
N ARG A 562 -14.58 -9.83 -26.77
CA ARG A 562 -13.68 -10.50 -27.73
C ARG A 562 -13.45 -11.96 -27.41
N GLN A 563 -13.33 -12.32 -26.14
CA GLN A 563 -13.16 -13.71 -25.72
C GLN A 563 -14.40 -14.54 -26.04
N ARG A 564 -15.61 -14.00 -25.82
CA ARG A 564 -16.88 -14.65 -26.21
C ARG A 564 -16.97 -14.86 -27.71
N MET A 565 -16.64 -13.84 -28.51
CA MET A 565 -16.62 -13.95 -29.98
C MET A 565 -15.59 -14.98 -30.46
N ASN A 566 -14.38 -14.96 -29.91
CA ASN A 566 -13.32 -15.89 -30.32
C ASN A 566 -13.65 -17.36 -30.00
N ARG A 567 -14.38 -17.61 -28.90
CA ARG A 567 -14.84 -18.98 -28.56
C ARG A 567 -15.88 -19.52 -29.54
N ARG A 568 -16.72 -18.67 -30.13
CA ARG A 568 -17.75 -19.08 -31.10
C ARG A 568 -17.24 -19.11 -32.53
N ARG A 569 -16.22 -18.30 -32.84
CA ARG A 569 -15.64 -18.13 -34.18
C ARG A 569 -15.46 -19.42 -34.97
N LEU A 570 -14.81 -20.45 -34.40
CA LEU A 570 -14.53 -21.68 -35.15
C LEU A 570 -15.80 -22.44 -35.54
N ALA A 571 -16.79 -22.50 -34.64
CA ALA A 571 -18.07 -23.13 -34.90
C ALA A 571 -18.86 -22.35 -35.96
N ASP A 572 -18.83 -21.01 -35.88
CA ASP A 572 -19.50 -20.15 -36.86
C ASP A 572 -18.87 -20.30 -38.26
N ILE A 573 -17.53 -20.40 -38.35
CA ILE A 573 -16.81 -20.66 -39.61
C ILE A 573 -17.17 -22.02 -40.20
N GLN A 574 -17.23 -23.07 -39.37
CA GLN A 574 -17.63 -24.40 -39.83
C GLN A 574 -19.06 -24.37 -40.38
N SER A 575 -20.00 -23.75 -39.67
CA SER A 575 -21.38 -23.61 -40.13
C SER A 575 -21.51 -22.79 -41.42
N TYR A 576 -20.68 -21.77 -41.61
CA TYR A 576 -20.63 -20.98 -42.83
C TYR A 576 -20.21 -21.83 -44.03
N TYR A 577 -19.11 -22.58 -43.92
CA TYR A 577 -18.66 -23.44 -45.01
C TYR A 577 -19.61 -24.61 -45.27
N GLU A 578 -20.20 -25.21 -44.23
CA GLU A 578 -21.25 -26.23 -44.40
C GLU A 578 -22.42 -25.70 -45.24
N SER A 579 -22.85 -24.45 -45.01
CA SER A 579 -23.91 -23.83 -45.81
C SER A 579 -23.51 -23.57 -47.26
N CYS A 580 -22.24 -23.23 -47.52
CA CYS A 580 -21.74 -23.00 -48.88
C CYS A 580 -21.63 -24.29 -49.70
N PHE A 581 -21.18 -25.38 -49.08
CA PHE A 581 -21.01 -26.67 -49.76
C PHE A 581 -22.32 -27.49 -49.80
N ASN A 582 -23.25 -27.29 -48.86
CA ASN A 582 -24.54 -27.99 -48.78
C ASN A 582 -25.73 -26.99 -48.66
N PRO A 583 -26.15 -26.34 -49.76
CA PRO A 583 -27.18 -25.29 -49.72
C PRO A 583 -28.61 -25.76 -49.36
N GLN A 584 -28.85 -27.06 -49.17
CA GLN A 584 -30.17 -27.60 -48.81
C GLN A 584 -30.46 -27.65 -47.30
N LEU A 585 -29.48 -27.35 -46.44
CA LEU A 585 -29.63 -27.30 -44.98
C LEU A 585 -29.77 -25.84 -44.50
N THR A 586 -30.92 -25.22 -44.80
CA THR A 586 -31.45 -23.94 -44.27
C THR A 586 -30.72 -22.60 -44.55
N PRO A 587 -31.47 -21.49 -44.77
CA PRO A 587 -30.91 -20.15 -44.97
C PRO A 587 -30.54 -19.50 -43.63
N VAL A 588 -29.32 -18.97 -43.52
CA VAL A 588 -28.90 -18.13 -42.39
C VAL A 588 -29.59 -16.75 -42.49
N PRO A 589 -30.27 -16.26 -41.46
CA PRO A 589 -30.67 -14.85 -41.41
C PRO A 589 -29.39 -14.02 -41.20
N LEU A 590 -28.95 -13.36 -42.28
CA LEU A 590 -27.97 -12.28 -42.20
C LEU A 590 -28.56 -11.17 -41.32
N HIS A 591 -28.07 -11.04 -40.09
CA HIS A 591 -28.32 -9.85 -39.30
C HIS A 591 -27.54 -8.69 -39.94
N SER A 592 -28.18 -7.95 -40.83
CA SER A 592 -27.74 -6.63 -41.24
C SER A 592 -27.79 -5.70 -40.03
N LYS A 593 -26.63 -5.24 -39.58
CA LYS A 593 -26.53 -4.02 -38.79
C LYS A 593 -26.16 -2.90 -39.75
N ASP A 594 -27.18 -2.13 -40.12
CA ASP A 594 -26.99 -0.70 -40.34
C ASP A 594 -26.69 -0.01 -38.99
#